data_AF-A0A0A1Q063-F1
#
_entry.id   AF-A0A0A1Q063-F1
#
_cell.length_a   1.000
_cell.length_b   1.000
_cell.length_c   1.000
_cell.angle_alpha   90.00
_cell.angle_beta   90.00
_cell.angle_gamma   90.00
#
_symmetry.space_group_name_H-M   'P 1'
#
loop_
_entity.id
_entity.type
_entity.pdbx_description
1 polymer ?
#
loop_
_entity_poly.entity_id
_entity_poly.type
_entity_poly.pdbx_seq_one_letter_code
_entity_poly.pdbx_strand_id
1 'polypeptide(L)'
;MPQKGLPTMPSRETVERFIRTVESNDHVRAIEEFYAEDASMQENTAPPRVGRDVLVAHEAAVLARTKVHTHKVTTFLVDGDHVAINWVFEMTGKDGVTRRLDEMALQVWRGDKIVRERFFYDPAALRG
;
A
#
# COMPACT_ATOMS: atom_id res chain seq x y z
N MET A 1 12.37 -37.33 -8.70
CA MET A 1 13.00 -36.20 -7.99
C MET A 1 11.97 -35.09 -7.92
N PRO A 2 11.60 -34.56 -6.74
CA PRO A 2 10.64 -33.47 -6.67
C PRO A 2 11.30 -32.17 -7.17
N GLN A 3 10.59 -31.41 -8.00
CA GLN A 3 10.99 -30.06 -8.39
C GLN A 3 11.07 -29.18 -7.14
N LYS A 4 12.22 -28.52 -6.93
CA LYS A 4 12.40 -27.45 -5.94
C LYS A 4 11.35 -26.36 -6.21
N GLY A 5 10.45 -26.12 -5.26
CA GLY A 5 9.47 -25.04 -5.34
C GLY A 5 10.17 -23.69 -5.48
N LEU A 6 9.97 -23.04 -6.63
CA LEU A 6 10.36 -21.64 -6.83
C LEU A 6 9.57 -20.77 -5.84
N PRO A 7 10.17 -19.71 -5.26
CA PRO A 7 9.44 -18.75 -4.48
C PRO A 7 8.33 -18.15 -5.35
N THR A 8 7.08 -18.25 -4.90
CA THR A 8 5.93 -17.77 -5.69
C THR A 8 5.92 -16.25 -5.65
N MET A 9 6.39 -15.61 -6.71
CA MET A 9 6.16 -14.19 -6.97
C MET A 9 4.66 -13.91 -7.17
N PRO A 10 4.16 -12.69 -6.93
CA PRO A 10 2.77 -12.37 -7.19
C PRO A 10 2.47 -12.44 -8.68
N SER A 11 1.29 -12.93 -9.03
CA SER A 11 0.80 -12.78 -10.40
C SER A 11 0.51 -11.29 -10.68
N ARG A 12 0.70 -10.86 -11.93
CA ARG A 12 0.30 -9.50 -12.34
C ARG A 12 -1.18 -9.24 -12.06
N GLU A 13 -2.04 -10.24 -12.26
CA GLU A 13 -3.48 -10.16 -11.97
C GLU A 13 -3.75 -9.91 -10.49
N THR A 14 -3.02 -10.56 -9.58
CA THR A 14 -3.10 -10.32 -8.13
C THR A 14 -2.75 -8.87 -7.80
N VAL A 15 -1.65 -8.35 -8.37
CA VAL A 15 -1.22 -6.96 -8.16
C VAL A 15 -2.27 -5.97 -8.68
N GLU A 16 -2.83 -6.22 -9.87
CA GLU A 16 -3.90 -5.38 -10.42
C GLU A 16 -5.19 -5.44 -9.60
N ARG A 17 -5.51 -6.59 -9.00
CA ARG A 17 -6.65 -6.70 -8.09
C ARG A 17 -6.42 -5.89 -6.81
N PHE A 18 -5.22 -5.98 -6.23
CA PHE A 18 -4.82 -5.12 -5.11
C PHE A 18 -4.98 -3.64 -5.48
N ILE A 19 -4.48 -3.23 -6.65
CA ILE A 19 -4.59 -1.86 -7.14
C ILE A 19 -6.05 -1.42 -7.24
N ARG A 20 -6.90 -2.21 -7.90
CA ARG A 20 -8.34 -1.90 -8.04
C ARG A 20 -9.06 -1.80 -6.70
N THR A 21 -8.69 -2.62 -5.71
CA THR A 21 -9.28 -2.53 -4.37
C THR A 21 -8.93 -1.20 -3.71
N VAL A 22 -7.67 -0.76 -3.78
CA VAL A 22 -7.24 0.56 -3.24
C VAL A 22 -7.88 1.72 -4.03
N GLU A 23 -7.98 1.63 -5.36
CA GLU A 23 -8.66 2.62 -6.22
C GLU A 23 -10.15 2.77 -5.88
N SER A 24 -10.79 1.71 -5.38
CA SER A 24 -12.17 1.77 -4.90
C SER A 24 -12.34 2.47 -3.54
N ASN A 25 -11.26 3.04 -2.99
CA ASN A 25 -11.15 3.61 -1.64
C ASN A 25 -11.38 2.60 -0.50
N ASP A 26 -11.24 1.30 -0.78
CA ASP A 26 -11.38 0.23 0.23
C ASP A 26 -9.99 -0.20 0.75
N HIS A 27 -9.28 0.75 1.35
CA HIS A 27 -7.89 0.56 1.82
C HIS A 27 -7.79 -0.48 2.94
N VAL A 28 -8.78 -0.50 3.85
CA VAL A 28 -8.82 -1.49 4.94
C VAL A 28 -8.95 -2.91 4.37
N ARG A 29 -9.88 -3.14 3.46
CA ARG A 29 -10.00 -4.45 2.79
C ARG A 29 -8.74 -4.80 2.01
N ALA A 30 -8.11 -3.83 1.35
CA ALA A 30 -6.85 -4.07 0.65
C ALA A 30 -5.78 -4.62 1.62
N ILE A 31 -5.70 -4.07 2.84
CA ILE A 31 -4.79 -4.58 3.87
C ILE A 31 -5.20 -5.99 4.31
N GLU A 32 -6.47 -6.21 4.65
CA GLU A 32 -6.97 -7.52 5.10
C GLU A 32 -6.75 -8.64 4.05
N GLU A 33 -7.00 -8.33 2.79
CA GLU A 33 -7.01 -9.28 1.68
C GLU A 33 -5.61 -9.55 1.12
N PHE A 34 -4.70 -8.56 1.10
CA PHE A 34 -3.41 -8.69 0.40
C PHE A 34 -2.20 -8.72 1.32
N TYR A 35 -2.31 -8.42 2.61
CA TYR A 35 -1.14 -8.41 3.51
C TYR A 35 -1.03 -9.73 4.26
N ALA A 36 0.21 -10.18 4.45
CA ALA A 36 0.52 -11.27 5.38
C ALA A 36 0.28 -10.81 6.82
N GLU A 37 0.02 -11.75 7.73
CA GLU A 37 -0.21 -11.45 9.16
C GLU A 37 0.98 -10.72 9.80
N ASP A 38 2.20 -11.07 9.38
CA ASP A 38 3.47 -10.50 9.82
C ASP A 38 3.93 -9.27 9.00
N ALA A 39 3.08 -8.73 8.13
CA ALA A 39 3.47 -7.66 7.23
C ALA A 39 3.87 -6.37 7.94
N SER A 40 4.68 -5.56 7.27
CA SER A 40 5.11 -4.25 7.77
C SER A 40 4.90 -3.12 6.76
N MET A 41 4.61 -1.93 7.28
CA MET A 41 4.56 -0.68 6.51
C MET A 41 5.53 0.35 7.08
N GLN A 42 6.23 1.05 6.20
CA GLN A 42 7.21 2.06 6.58
C GLN A 42 7.01 3.36 5.80
N GLU A 43 6.84 4.46 6.52
CA GLU A 43 6.83 5.82 5.96
C GLU A 43 8.26 6.34 5.81
N ASN A 44 8.73 6.60 4.59
CA ASN A 44 10.04 7.18 4.32
C ASN A 44 11.18 6.48 5.09
N THR A 45 11.70 7.09 6.15
CA THR A 45 12.77 6.57 7.02
C THR A 45 12.33 6.32 8.47
N ALA A 46 11.03 6.45 8.76
CA ALA A 46 10.48 6.19 10.09
C ALA A 46 10.60 4.69 10.46
N PRO A 47 10.48 4.33 11.75
CA PRO A 47 10.35 2.94 12.16
C PRO A 47 9.12 2.27 11.52
N PRO A 48 9.21 0.99 11.10
CA PRO A 48 8.08 0.29 10.50
C PRO A 48 6.99 -0.02 11.53
N ARG A 49 5.72 0.07 11.09
CA ARG A 49 4.58 -0.55 11.78
C ARG A 49 4.52 -2.02 11.36
N VAL A 50 4.34 -2.93 12.32
CA VAL A 50 4.42 -4.39 12.09
C VAL A 50 3.17 -5.08 12.59
N GLY A 51 2.65 -6.02 11.79
CA GLY A 51 1.48 -6.83 12.06
C GLY A 51 0.24 -6.31 11.33
N ARG A 52 -0.43 -7.17 10.55
CA ARG A 52 -1.58 -6.79 9.71
C ARG A 52 -2.67 -6.07 10.50
N ASP A 53 -3.01 -6.56 11.70
CA ASP A 53 -4.06 -5.97 12.52
C ASP A 53 -3.71 -4.55 12.99
N VAL A 54 -2.41 -4.28 13.22
CA VAL A 54 -1.90 -2.94 13.52
C VAL A 54 -2.03 -2.02 12.30
N LEU A 55 -1.75 -2.55 11.10
CA LEU A 55 -1.90 -1.81 9.85
C LEU A 55 -3.36 -1.46 9.59
N VAL A 56 -4.28 -2.42 9.74
CA VAL A 56 -5.74 -2.23 9.61
C VAL A 56 -6.24 -1.16 10.57
N ALA A 57 -5.87 -1.25 11.86
CA ALA A 57 -6.30 -0.28 12.86
C ALA A 57 -5.77 1.13 12.57
N HIS A 58 -4.52 1.25 12.11
CA HIS A 58 -3.93 2.52 11.72
C HIS A 58 -4.67 3.13 10.52
N GLU A 59 -4.91 2.33 9.47
CA GLU A 59 -5.59 2.78 8.25
C GLU A 59 -7.03 3.21 8.53
N ALA A 60 -7.79 2.40 9.28
CA ALA A 60 -9.14 2.76 9.69
C ALA A 60 -9.17 4.10 10.48
N ALA A 61 -8.18 4.33 11.35
CA ALA A 61 -8.06 5.59 12.09
C ALA A 61 -7.68 6.78 11.19
N VAL A 62 -6.95 6.57 10.09
CA VAL A 62 -6.66 7.60 9.07
C VAL A 62 -7.93 7.94 8.29
N LEU A 63 -8.64 6.93 7.77
CA LEU A 63 -9.86 7.14 6.99
C LEU A 63 -10.99 7.75 7.82
N ALA A 64 -11.07 7.47 9.12
CA ALA A 64 -12.05 8.08 10.01
C ALA A 64 -11.87 9.60 10.22
N ARG A 65 -10.67 10.15 9.92
CA ARG A 65 -10.35 11.58 10.10
C ARG A 65 -10.12 12.33 8.79
N THR A 66 -10.06 11.63 7.66
CA THR A 66 -9.66 12.19 6.38
C THR A 66 -10.52 11.62 5.27
N LYS A 67 -11.07 12.49 4.43
CA LYS A 67 -11.68 12.05 3.18
C LYS A 67 -10.57 11.83 2.16
N VAL A 68 -10.50 10.64 1.60
CA VAL A 68 -9.49 10.27 0.60
C VAL A 68 -10.15 10.12 -0.76
N HIS A 69 -9.49 10.65 -1.79
CA HIS A 69 -9.75 10.31 -3.18
C HIS A 69 -8.49 9.68 -3.77
N THR A 70 -8.59 8.41 -4.15
CA THR A 70 -7.54 7.70 -4.87
C THR A 70 -7.66 7.93 -6.38
N HIS A 71 -6.60 8.45 -6.99
CA HIS A 71 -6.52 8.51 -8.45
C HIS A 71 -6.15 7.14 -9.03
N LYS A 72 -6.57 6.92 -10.29
CA LYS A 72 -6.22 5.72 -11.04
C LYS A 72 -4.70 5.59 -11.20
N VAL A 73 -4.16 4.43 -10.89
CA VAL A 73 -2.76 4.08 -11.13
C VAL A 73 -2.54 3.95 -12.63
N THR A 74 -1.60 4.73 -13.15
CA THR A 74 -1.22 4.70 -14.57
C THR A 74 -0.03 3.78 -14.83
N THR A 75 0.81 3.52 -13.82
CA THR A 75 2.03 2.70 -13.96
C THR A 75 2.33 1.94 -12.68
N PHE A 76 2.64 0.66 -12.83
CA PHE A 76 3.25 -0.18 -11.80
C PHE A 76 4.24 -1.16 -12.43
N LEU A 77 5.26 -1.55 -11.66
CA LEU A 77 6.30 -2.47 -12.08
C LEU A 77 6.25 -3.72 -11.19
N VAL A 78 6.47 -4.89 -11.80
CA VAL A 78 6.59 -6.18 -11.11
C VAL A 78 7.93 -6.77 -11.53
N ASP A 79 8.80 -7.02 -10.57
CA ASP A 79 10.12 -7.61 -10.74
C ASP A 79 10.35 -8.69 -9.68
N GLY A 80 10.10 -9.96 -10.06
CA GLY A 80 10.10 -11.06 -9.11
C GLY A 80 9.10 -10.84 -7.97
N ASP A 81 9.59 -10.89 -6.73
CA ASP A 81 8.82 -10.62 -5.51
C ASP A 81 8.67 -9.13 -5.18
N HIS A 82 9.27 -8.24 -5.97
CA HIS A 82 9.17 -6.79 -5.77
C HIS A 82 8.09 -6.18 -6.66
N VAL A 83 7.31 -5.27 -6.08
CA VAL A 83 6.30 -4.50 -6.81
C VAL A 83 6.48 -3.02 -6.46
N ALA A 84 6.52 -2.16 -7.48
CA ALA A 84 6.56 -0.72 -7.31
C ALA A 84 5.30 -0.08 -7.90
N ILE A 85 4.59 0.71 -7.10
CA ILE A 85 3.33 1.36 -7.51
C ILE A 85 3.44 2.85 -7.21
N ASN A 86 3.12 3.69 -8.20
CA ASN A 86 2.94 5.12 -7.96
C ASN A 86 1.49 5.38 -7.56
N TRP A 87 1.29 5.86 -6.33
CA TRP A 87 0.02 6.30 -5.85
C TRP A 87 -0.09 7.81 -5.88
N VAL A 88 -1.29 8.28 -6.24
CA VAL A 88 -1.64 9.68 -6.12
C VAL A 88 -2.97 9.78 -5.39
N PHE A 89 -2.95 10.48 -4.26
CA PHE A 89 -4.10 10.68 -3.39
C PHE A 89 -4.40 12.17 -3.20
N GLU A 90 -5.68 12.49 -3.06
CA GLU A 90 -6.13 13.76 -2.49
C GLU A 90 -6.79 13.49 -1.14
N MET A 91 -6.29 14.16 -0.10
CA MET A 91 -6.65 13.93 1.30
C MET A 91 -7.20 15.22 1.89
N THR A 92 -8.51 15.26 2.16
CA THR A 92 -9.16 16.40 2.81
C THR A 92 -9.28 16.15 4.31
N GLY A 93 -8.62 17.00 5.11
CA GLY A 93 -8.69 16.95 6.57
C GLY A 93 -10.00 17.52 7.13
N LYS A 94 -10.17 17.44 8.45
CA LYS A 94 -11.33 18.04 9.16
C LYS A 94 -11.34 19.58 9.08
N ASP A 95 -10.19 20.18 8.82
CA ASP A 95 -10.02 21.61 8.55
C ASP A 95 -10.56 22.04 7.17
N GLY A 96 -10.96 21.08 6.33
CA GLY A 96 -11.42 21.32 4.95
C GLY A 96 -10.27 21.53 3.96
N VAL A 97 -9.01 21.46 4.41
CA VAL A 97 -7.85 21.61 3.54
C VAL A 97 -7.57 20.30 2.82
N THR A 98 -7.52 20.35 1.49
CA THR A 98 -7.13 19.21 0.65
C THR A 98 -5.64 19.26 0.37
N ARG A 99 -4.96 18.16 0.69
CA ARG A 99 -3.53 17.95 0.42
C ARG A 99 -3.40 16.85 -0.62
N ARG A 100 -2.47 17.01 -1.56
CA ARG A 100 -2.19 16.02 -2.59
C ARG A 100 -0.91 15.28 -2.22
N LEU A 101 -0.98 13.95 -2.17
CA LEU A 101 0.16 13.08 -1.93
C LEU A 101 0.48 12.32 -3.21
N ASP A 102 1.72 12.47 -3.69
CA ASP A 102 2.29 11.67 -4.77
C ASP A 102 3.39 10.82 -4.14
N GLU A 103 3.18 9.50 -4.12
CA GLU A 103 4.06 8.58 -3.42
C GLU A 103 4.41 7.34 -4.26
N MET A 104 5.59 6.80 -3.99
CA MET A 104 6.00 5.49 -4.49
C MET A 104 5.93 4.46 -3.37
N ALA A 105 5.12 3.42 -3.55
CA ALA A 105 5.12 2.24 -2.70
C ALA A 105 6.06 1.18 -3.28
N LEU A 106 7.07 0.77 -2.52
CA LEU A 106 7.94 -0.37 -2.83
C LEU A 106 7.57 -1.54 -1.93
N GLN A 107 7.03 -2.59 -2.55
CA GLN A 107 6.52 -3.76 -1.88
C GLN A 107 7.43 -4.97 -2.08
N VAL A 108 7.43 -5.87 -1.10
CA VAL A 108 7.96 -7.23 -1.19
C VAL A 108 6.81 -8.20 -0.91
N TRP A 109 6.71 -9.21 -1.75
CA TRP A 109 5.63 -10.19 -1.75
C TRP A 109 6.13 -11.61 -1.43
N ARG A 110 5.29 -12.41 -0.79
CA ARG A 110 5.47 -13.83 -0.54
C ARG A 110 4.24 -14.55 -1.06
N GLY A 111 4.31 -15.11 -2.26
CA GLY A 111 3.12 -15.53 -2.99
C GLY A 111 2.28 -14.32 -3.37
N ASP A 112 0.98 -14.42 -3.08
CA ASP A 112 0.00 -13.37 -3.30
C ASP A 112 -0.18 -12.45 -2.07
N LYS A 113 0.80 -12.41 -1.17
CA LYS A 113 0.74 -11.60 0.07
C LYS A 113 1.90 -10.62 0.18
N ILE A 114 1.61 -9.36 0.46
CA ILE A 114 2.58 -8.32 0.80
C ILE A 114 3.10 -8.59 2.20
N VAL A 115 4.43 -8.61 2.36
CA VAL A 115 5.12 -8.83 3.65
C VAL A 115 5.88 -7.59 4.12
N ARG A 116 6.22 -6.70 3.19
CA ARG A 116 6.85 -5.42 3.49
C ARG A 116 6.41 -4.41 2.46
N GLU A 117 6.10 -3.21 2.92
CA GLU A 117 5.86 -2.06 2.07
C GLU A 117 6.58 -0.85 2.64
N ARG A 118 7.23 -0.09 1.76
CA ARG A 118 7.86 1.19 2.10
C ARG A 118 7.37 2.27 1.16
N PHE A 119 6.90 3.36 1.73
CA PHE A 119 6.44 4.55 1.02
C PHE A 119 7.56 5.58 0.91
N PHE A 120 7.65 6.22 -0.25
CA PHE A 120 8.56 7.32 -0.53
C PHE A 120 7.77 8.49 -1.09
N TYR A 121 7.88 9.66 -0.46
CA TYR A 121 7.20 10.89 -0.89
C TYR A 121 7.89 12.10 -0.27
N ASP A 122 7.55 13.30 -0.75
CA ASP A 122 7.94 14.55 -0.12
C ASP A 122 7.10 14.81 1.15
N PRO A 123 7.70 14.78 2.37
CA PRO A 123 6.95 15.05 3.60
C PRO A 123 6.35 16.46 3.66
N ALA A 124 6.86 17.41 2.88
CA ALA A 124 6.30 18.75 2.79
C ALA A 124 4.92 18.76 2.13
N ALA A 125 4.60 17.79 1.26
CA ALA A 125 3.29 17.68 0.62
C ALA A 125 2.14 17.44 1.63
N LEU A 126 2.46 16.89 2.80
CA LEU A 126 1.52 16.67 3.90
C LEU A 126 1.52 17.81 4.94
N ARG A 127 2.40 18.80 4.80
CA ARG A 127 2.51 19.97 5.68
C ARG A 127 1.82 21.15 4.99
N GLY A 128 0.61 21.44 5.43
CA GLY A 128 -0.26 22.56 5.03
C GLY A 128 -1.49 22.50 5.89
#